data_AF-A0A7W1KI65-F1
#
_entry.id   AF-A0A7W1KI65-F1
#
_cell.length_a   1.000
_cell.length_b   1.000
_cell.length_c   1.000
_cell.angle_alpha   90.00
_cell.angle_beta   90.00
_cell.angle_gamma   90.00
#
_symmetry.space_group_name_H-M   'P 1'
#
loop_
_entity.id
_entity.type
_entity.pdbx_description
1 polymer ?
#
loop_
_entity_poly.entity_id
_entity_poly.type
_entity_poly.pdbx_seq_one_letter_code
_entity_poly.pdbx_strand_id
1 'polypeptide(L)'
;MQKSSNKIRILIVGAGKAGELILQGVIKNKETAFKVVGFIDDDKSKLGKVIKGVEVLGSVIDLRDIITQTKAQELFIAIPSERGKVIRSIVENTTGTKVVYKILPRLSEVLMQDFDEDYIKYIRRVRAEDLLGGEILKSDQREITKYTKGQTILITGAAGSIGSELSRQLAAHEADKIIFYDWWENGIFDLRNQLLEDYPNGNFEYIIGDIKDRKKLNLVMGKFKPTTLFHAAAYKHVPLMEDNPSESIKNNIIGTKNAAELAISHGVKKFILVSTDKAVNPTNIMGATKRAAEKVIHILAESQSETMLCAVRFGNVINSNGSAIPTFEKQIENGGPVSVTHKDITRFFMTIPEAVHLILQSWVMGNNNDLFVLDMGEAIKIYDLAKLLIGLQGYEPEKDIKIKIIGLRPGEKLYEEVLMSEEETSSTPVKKIFRTQNYMNFDKLAFMLNLNLLVESLEDEGLNTQFLKNRLKNMISTYKPTSNN
;
A
#
# COMPACT_ATOMS: atom_id res chain seq x y z
N MET A 1 37.22 -39.60 10.26
CA MET A 1 35.96 -39.24 10.96
C MET A 1 35.40 -37.99 10.31
N GLN A 2 34.35 -38.11 9.50
CA GLN A 2 33.66 -36.98 8.89
C GLN A 2 32.91 -36.20 9.99
N LYS A 3 33.19 -34.90 10.14
CA LYS A 3 32.37 -34.00 10.97
C LYS A 3 30.93 -34.08 10.46
N SER A 4 30.01 -34.58 11.29
CA SER A 4 28.58 -34.50 11.01
C SER A 4 28.20 -33.02 10.90
N SER A 5 28.05 -32.50 9.68
CA SER A 5 27.48 -31.17 9.47
C SER A 5 26.08 -31.20 10.05
N ASN A 6 25.83 -30.46 11.13
CA ASN A 6 24.53 -30.39 11.77
C ASN A 6 23.55 -29.63 10.85
N LYS A 7 22.94 -30.34 9.90
CA LYS A 7 22.06 -29.75 8.89
C LYS A 7 20.76 -29.24 9.55
N ILE A 8 20.36 -28.03 9.21
CA ILE A 8 19.12 -27.37 9.60
C ILE A 8 17.94 -28.22 9.11
N ARG A 9 17.06 -28.64 10.03
CA ARG A 9 15.90 -29.47 9.71
C ARG A 9 14.76 -28.60 9.16
N ILE A 10 14.27 -28.91 7.97
CA ILE A 10 13.24 -28.10 7.30
C ILE A 10 11.99 -28.92 6.93
N LEU A 11 10.81 -28.33 7.15
CA LEU A 11 9.53 -28.81 6.62
C LEU A 11 9.17 -27.98 5.39
N ILE A 12 8.67 -28.63 4.34
CA ILE A 12 8.19 -27.92 3.14
C ILE A 12 6.66 -27.93 3.15
N VAL A 13 6.05 -26.74 3.18
CA VAL A 13 4.60 -26.57 3.07
C VAL A 13 4.22 -26.41 1.60
N GLY A 14 3.44 -27.36 1.08
CA GLY A 14 3.09 -27.51 -0.33
C GLY A 14 3.84 -28.67 -0.98
N ALA A 15 3.18 -29.81 -1.12
CA ALA A 15 3.66 -31.00 -1.82
C ALA A 15 3.30 -30.96 -3.32
N GLY A 16 3.46 -29.78 -3.93
CA GLY A 16 3.25 -29.54 -5.36
C GLY A 16 4.57 -29.36 -6.11
N LYS A 17 4.50 -28.88 -7.36
CA LYS A 17 5.68 -28.70 -8.22
C LYS A 17 6.76 -27.82 -7.59
N ALA A 18 6.38 -26.71 -6.96
CA ALA A 18 7.32 -25.81 -6.28
C ALA A 18 8.03 -26.49 -5.09
N GLY A 19 7.29 -27.23 -4.25
CA GLY A 19 7.88 -27.98 -3.15
C GLY A 19 8.82 -29.10 -3.61
N GLU A 20 8.46 -29.80 -4.68
CA GLU A 20 9.33 -30.80 -5.32
C GLU A 20 10.64 -30.20 -5.86
N LEU A 21 10.59 -28.98 -6.40
CA LEU A 21 11.77 -28.27 -6.92
C LEU A 21 12.69 -27.84 -5.78
N ILE A 22 12.13 -27.35 -4.66
CA ILE A 22 12.90 -27.05 -3.45
C ILE A 22 13.59 -28.32 -2.94
N LEU A 23 12.86 -29.43 -2.82
CA LEU A 23 13.44 -30.71 -2.39
C LEU A 23 14.59 -31.15 -3.32
N GLN A 24 14.41 -31.01 -4.64
CA GLN A 24 15.47 -31.32 -5.61
C GLN A 24 16.70 -30.45 -5.43
N GLY A 25 16.54 -29.15 -5.22
CA GLY A 25 17.65 -28.25 -4.92
C GLY A 25 18.44 -28.71 -3.69
N VAL A 26 17.75 -29.13 -2.62
CA VAL A 26 18.39 -29.56 -1.37
C VAL A 26 19.15 -30.87 -1.59
N ILE A 27 18.58 -31.80 -2.36
CA ILE A 27 19.21 -33.09 -2.66
C ILE A 27 20.41 -32.91 -3.61
N LYS A 28 20.28 -32.08 -4.65
CA LYS A 28 21.31 -31.86 -5.69
C LYS A 28 22.55 -31.19 -5.09
N ASN A 29 22.36 -30.21 -4.19
CA ASN A 29 23.45 -29.58 -3.47
C ASN A 29 23.75 -30.31 -2.14
N LYS A 30 24.65 -31.30 -2.18
CA LYS A 30 25.07 -32.04 -0.96
C LYS A 30 25.70 -31.14 0.11
N GLU A 31 26.26 -30.00 -0.29
CA GLU A 31 26.79 -28.95 0.59
C GLU A 31 25.70 -28.02 1.18
N THR A 32 24.42 -28.19 0.81
CA THR A 32 23.35 -27.43 1.48
C THR A 32 23.35 -27.73 2.97
N ALA A 33 23.18 -26.66 3.75
CA ALA A 33 23.02 -26.73 5.20
C ALA A 33 21.66 -27.31 5.63
N PHE A 34 20.82 -27.82 4.72
CA PHE A 34 19.43 -28.20 4.99
C PHE A 34 19.20 -29.72 4.93
N LYS A 35 18.29 -30.21 5.78
CA LYS A 35 17.74 -31.57 5.75
C LYS A 35 16.22 -31.49 5.73
N VAL A 36 15.60 -31.88 4.64
CA VAL A 36 14.13 -31.97 4.55
C VAL A 36 13.65 -33.12 5.42
N VAL A 37 12.73 -32.85 6.34
CA VAL A 37 12.18 -33.84 7.28
C VAL A 37 10.77 -34.28 6.96
N GLY A 38 10.08 -33.57 6.05
CA GLY A 38 8.72 -33.89 5.64
C GLY A 38 8.11 -32.80 4.77
N PHE A 39 7.04 -33.16 4.08
CA PHE A 39 6.11 -32.24 3.45
C PHE A 39 4.86 -32.05 4.32
N ILE A 40 4.18 -30.93 4.10
CA ILE A 40 2.87 -30.60 4.65
C ILE A 40 1.98 -30.19 3.48
N ASP A 41 0.79 -30.74 3.37
CA ASP A 41 -0.16 -30.39 2.31
C ASP A 41 -1.60 -30.65 2.79
N ASP A 42 -2.49 -29.68 2.59
CA ASP A 42 -3.90 -29.80 2.99
C ASP A 42 -4.72 -30.67 2.03
N ASP A 43 -4.17 -31.00 0.85
CA ASP A 43 -4.77 -31.97 -0.07
C ASP A 43 -4.74 -33.36 0.55
N LYS A 44 -5.91 -33.82 1.01
CA LYS A 44 -6.12 -35.16 1.59
C LYS A 44 -5.63 -36.29 0.71
N SER A 45 -5.61 -36.12 -0.62
CA SER A 45 -5.12 -37.13 -1.54
C SER A 45 -3.60 -37.32 -1.48
N LYS A 46 -2.86 -36.39 -0.88
CA LYS A 46 -1.40 -36.42 -0.77
C LYS A 46 -0.89 -36.88 0.59
N LEU A 47 -1.72 -36.87 1.62
CA LEU A 47 -1.35 -37.30 2.98
C LEU A 47 -0.79 -38.74 2.97
N GLY A 48 0.35 -38.95 3.63
CA GLY A 48 1.06 -40.24 3.68
C GLY A 48 1.75 -40.65 2.37
N LYS A 49 1.65 -39.86 1.29
CA LYS A 49 2.41 -40.14 0.07
C LYS A 49 3.89 -39.79 0.26
N VAL A 50 4.74 -40.55 -0.43
CA VAL A 50 6.19 -40.33 -0.46
C VAL A 50 6.59 -39.69 -1.77
N ILE A 51 7.17 -38.49 -1.70
CA ILE A 51 7.66 -37.71 -2.82
C ILE A 51 9.18 -37.71 -2.77
N LYS A 52 9.82 -38.39 -3.73
CA LYS A 52 11.29 -38.52 -3.81
C LYS A 52 11.95 -38.93 -2.49
N GLY A 53 11.31 -39.86 -1.76
CA GLY A 53 11.79 -40.38 -0.48
C GLY A 53 11.43 -39.55 0.76
N VAL A 54 10.65 -38.47 0.61
CA VAL A 54 10.15 -37.65 1.73
C VAL A 54 8.63 -37.75 1.81
N GLU A 55 8.10 -38.04 2.99
CA GLU A 55 6.67 -38.23 3.23
C GLU A 55 5.92 -36.91 3.46
N VAL A 56 4.65 -36.88 3.06
CA VAL A 56 3.69 -35.84 3.45
C VAL A 56 3.10 -36.21 4.83
N LEU A 57 3.58 -35.52 5.87
CA LEU A 57 3.37 -35.89 7.27
C LEU A 57 2.00 -35.46 7.83
N GLY A 58 1.32 -34.51 7.20
CA GLY A 58 0.06 -33.96 7.69
C GLY A 58 -0.35 -32.69 6.97
N SER A 59 -1.36 -32.04 7.55
CA SER A 59 -1.94 -30.77 7.10
C SER A 59 -1.40 -29.59 7.91
N VAL A 60 -1.81 -28.36 7.55
CA VAL A 60 -1.44 -27.15 8.29
C VAL A 60 -1.94 -27.17 9.74
N ILE A 61 -3.02 -27.91 10.05
CA ILE A 61 -3.57 -28.02 11.40
C ILE A 61 -2.64 -28.86 12.31
N ASP A 62 -1.92 -29.82 11.73
CA ASP A 62 -1.03 -30.74 12.45
C ASP A 62 0.38 -30.14 12.68
N LEU A 63 0.61 -28.94 12.15
CA LEU A 63 1.95 -28.38 11.93
C LEU A 63 2.74 -28.23 13.23
N ARG A 64 2.11 -27.81 14.33
CA ARG A 64 2.75 -27.64 15.64
C ARG A 64 3.32 -28.95 16.19
N ASP A 65 2.53 -30.01 16.13
CA ASP A 65 2.92 -31.32 16.64
C ASP A 65 4.02 -31.92 15.75
N ILE A 66 3.88 -31.78 14.44
CA ILE A 66 4.89 -32.23 13.48
C ILE A 66 6.21 -31.47 13.67
N ILE A 67 6.19 -30.15 13.87
CA ILE A 67 7.41 -29.37 14.17
C ILE A 67 8.10 -29.91 15.42
N THR A 68 7.33 -30.24 16.46
CA THR A 68 7.87 -30.76 17.72
C THR A 68 8.49 -32.14 17.55
N GLN A 69 7.79 -33.07 16.90
CA GLN A 69 8.25 -34.44 16.64
C GLN A 69 9.47 -34.46 15.71
N THR A 70 9.40 -33.69 14.64
CA THR A 70 10.46 -33.59 13.63
C THR A 70 11.55 -32.60 14.00
N LYS A 71 11.47 -31.92 15.16
CA LYS A 71 12.39 -30.85 15.58
C LYS A 71 12.76 -29.91 14.43
N ALA A 72 11.76 -29.54 13.62
CA ALA A 72 11.97 -28.67 12.48
C ALA A 72 12.36 -27.27 12.96
N GLN A 73 13.34 -26.68 12.28
CA GLN A 73 13.87 -25.35 12.62
C GLN A 73 13.37 -24.30 11.64
N GLU A 74 13.10 -24.68 10.39
CA GLU A 74 12.55 -23.78 9.38
C GLU A 74 11.38 -24.41 8.62
N LEU A 75 10.40 -23.58 8.27
CA LEU A 75 9.28 -23.92 7.38
C LEU A 75 9.51 -23.23 6.04
N PHE A 76 9.57 -24.01 4.96
CA PHE A 76 9.68 -23.50 3.60
C PHE A 76 8.30 -23.54 2.95
N ILE A 77 7.68 -22.38 2.80
CA ILE A 77 6.36 -22.22 2.20
C ILE A 77 6.52 -22.21 0.68
N ALA A 78 6.09 -23.28 0.03
CA ALA A 78 6.24 -23.58 -1.39
C ALA A 78 4.90 -23.57 -2.14
N ILE A 79 4.02 -22.63 -1.76
CA ILE A 79 2.69 -22.43 -2.32
C ILE A 79 2.57 -21.01 -2.90
N PRO A 80 3.36 -20.63 -3.93
CA PRO A 80 3.46 -19.24 -4.41
C PRO A 80 2.15 -18.68 -4.98
N SER A 81 1.20 -19.54 -5.35
CA SER A 81 -0.14 -19.17 -5.81
C SER A 81 -1.08 -18.80 -4.66
N GLU A 82 -0.98 -19.51 -3.53
CA GLU A 82 -1.86 -19.36 -2.36
C GLU A 82 -1.40 -18.23 -1.43
N ARG A 83 -2.34 -17.69 -0.66
CA ARG A 83 -2.32 -16.29 -0.19
C ARG A 83 -2.20 -16.10 1.31
N GLY A 84 -2.13 -14.82 1.71
CA GLY A 84 -2.14 -14.34 3.08
C GLY A 84 -3.11 -15.07 4.03
N LYS A 85 -4.30 -15.51 3.59
CA LYS A 85 -5.16 -16.39 4.43
C LYS A 85 -4.47 -17.70 4.85
N VAL A 86 -3.86 -18.39 3.90
CA VAL A 86 -3.11 -19.64 4.13
C VAL A 86 -1.84 -19.38 4.94
N ILE A 87 -1.09 -18.32 4.61
CA ILE A 87 0.14 -17.99 5.37
C ILE A 87 -0.20 -17.57 6.81
N ARG A 88 -1.26 -16.79 7.02
CA ARG A 88 -1.78 -16.49 8.37
C ARG A 88 -2.17 -17.75 9.11
N SER A 89 -2.90 -18.66 8.45
CA SER A 89 -3.27 -19.95 9.04
C SER A 89 -2.04 -20.79 9.43
N ILE A 90 -0.99 -20.80 8.61
CA ILE A 90 0.28 -21.45 8.93
C ILE A 90 0.87 -20.84 10.21
N VAL A 91 1.02 -19.51 10.27
CA VAL A 91 1.58 -18.81 11.44
C VAL A 91 0.73 -19.01 12.70
N GLU A 92 -0.59 -18.96 12.58
CA GLU A 92 -1.54 -19.22 13.68
C GLU A 92 -1.38 -20.64 14.23
N ASN A 93 -1.30 -21.64 13.36
CA ASN A 93 -1.13 -23.05 13.75
C ASN A 93 0.29 -23.38 14.26
N THR A 94 1.26 -22.47 14.14
CA THR A 94 2.63 -22.66 14.65
C THR A 94 3.04 -21.62 15.68
N THR A 95 2.08 -20.82 16.16
CA THR A 95 2.31 -19.81 17.17
C THR A 95 2.86 -20.44 18.46
N GLY A 96 3.90 -19.82 19.03
CA GLY A 96 4.63 -20.34 20.20
C GLY A 96 5.68 -21.42 19.88
N THR A 97 5.86 -21.78 18.61
CA THR A 97 7.05 -22.51 18.16
C THR A 97 8.17 -21.54 17.76
N LYS A 98 9.44 -21.97 17.87
CA LYS A 98 10.61 -21.16 17.48
C LYS A 98 11.02 -21.35 16.01
N VAL A 99 10.08 -21.81 15.18
CA VAL A 99 10.36 -22.11 13.78
C VAL A 99 10.55 -20.81 12.99
N VAL A 100 11.49 -20.81 12.05
CA VAL A 100 11.69 -19.68 11.14
C VAL A 100 10.88 -19.90 9.87
N TYR A 101 10.01 -18.95 9.55
CA TYR A 101 9.22 -18.98 8.32
C TYR A 101 10.01 -18.43 7.14
N LYS A 102 10.12 -19.23 6.08
CA LYS A 102 10.64 -18.78 4.79
C LYS A 102 9.65 -19.12 3.69
N ILE A 103 9.61 -18.29 2.65
CA ILE A 103 8.70 -18.41 1.53
C ILE A 103 9.46 -18.31 0.21
N LEU A 104 9.02 -19.10 -0.75
CA LEU A 104 9.41 -18.93 -2.14
C LEU A 104 8.57 -17.80 -2.75
N PRO A 105 9.18 -16.66 -3.14
CA PRO A 105 8.46 -15.54 -3.73
C PRO A 105 7.86 -15.89 -5.08
N ARG A 106 7.01 -15.02 -5.59
CA ARG A 106 6.35 -15.23 -6.90
C ARG A 106 7.35 -15.07 -8.05
N LEU A 107 7.09 -15.78 -9.14
CA LEU A 107 7.80 -15.59 -10.42
C LEU A 107 7.73 -14.14 -10.95
N SER A 108 6.72 -13.35 -10.56
CA SER A 108 6.60 -11.94 -10.93
C SER A 108 7.42 -10.99 -10.05
N GLU A 109 7.84 -11.45 -8.86
CA GLU A 109 8.65 -10.66 -7.91
C GLU A 109 10.15 -10.87 -8.12
N VAL A 110 10.52 -11.80 -9.01
CA VAL A 110 11.89 -12.13 -9.37
C VAL A 110 12.03 -11.83 -10.85
N LEU A 111 13.05 -11.05 -11.22
CA LEU A 111 13.31 -10.65 -12.60
C LEU A 111 13.38 -11.90 -13.50
N MET A 112 12.66 -11.88 -14.63
CA MET A 112 12.44 -13.05 -15.50
C MET A 112 13.72 -13.71 -16.03
N GLN A 113 14.86 -13.03 -15.94
CA GLN A 113 16.15 -13.53 -16.45
C GLN A 113 16.95 -14.34 -15.43
N ASP A 114 16.57 -14.36 -14.15
CA ASP A 114 17.39 -14.95 -13.09
C ASP A 114 17.00 -16.37 -12.69
N PHE A 115 15.91 -16.96 -13.19
CA PHE A 115 15.52 -18.33 -12.78
C PHE A 115 16.43 -19.41 -13.38
N ASP A 116 17.63 -19.54 -12.82
CA ASP A 116 18.40 -20.77 -12.87
C ASP A 116 17.70 -21.89 -12.09
N GLU A 117 18.06 -23.14 -12.34
CA GLU A 117 17.48 -24.35 -11.73
C GLU A 117 17.58 -24.43 -10.18
N ASP A 118 18.15 -23.42 -9.50
CA ASP A 118 18.44 -23.42 -8.06
C ASP A 118 17.48 -22.53 -7.25
N TYR A 119 16.23 -22.98 -7.15
CA TYR A 119 15.11 -22.31 -6.46
C TYR A 119 15.38 -21.94 -4.98
N ILE A 120 16.36 -22.58 -4.34
CA ILE A 120 16.70 -22.35 -2.94
C ILE A 120 17.25 -20.94 -2.71
N LYS A 121 17.95 -20.36 -3.70
CA LYS A 121 18.56 -19.03 -3.58
C LYS A 121 17.53 -17.91 -3.43
N TYR A 122 16.31 -18.12 -3.92
CA TYR A 122 15.22 -17.13 -3.87
C TYR A 122 14.39 -17.22 -2.59
N ILE A 123 14.60 -18.24 -1.77
CA ILE A 123 13.83 -18.43 -0.53
C ILE A 123 14.23 -17.33 0.46
N ARG A 124 13.24 -16.53 0.86
CA ARG A 124 13.42 -15.41 1.81
C ARG A 124 12.57 -15.61 3.05
N ARG A 125 12.86 -14.86 4.12
CA ARG A 125 11.96 -14.80 5.29
C ARG A 125 10.59 -14.26 4.87
N VAL A 126 9.55 -14.79 5.51
CA VAL A 126 8.18 -14.26 5.42
C VAL A 126 8.16 -12.86 6.04
N ARG A 127 7.47 -11.94 5.38
CA ARG A 127 7.29 -10.53 5.78
C ARG A 127 5.81 -10.24 6.02
N ALA A 128 5.50 -9.08 6.60
CA ALA A 128 4.13 -8.65 6.84
C ALA A 128 3.28 -8.58 5.56
N GLU A 129 3.88 -8.22 4.43
CA GLU A 129 3.23 -8.20 3.12
C GLU A 129 2.71 -9.56 2.70
N ASP A 130 3.43 -10.64 3.01
CA ASP A 130 3.01 -12.00 2.65
C ASP A 130 1.76 -12.42 3.44
N LEU A 131 1.63 -11.91 4.67
CA LEU A 131 0.46 -12.16 5.53
C LEU A 131 -0.78 -11.39 5.03
N LEU A 132 -0.60 -10.25 4.37
CA LEU A 132 -1.68 -9.29 4.09
C LEU A 132 -2.01 -9.14 2.60
N GLY A 133 -1.08 -9.41 1.70
CA GLY A 133 -1.14 -9.05 0.28
C GLY A 133 -2.08 -9.87 -0.61
N GLY A 134 -2.49 -9.27 -1.74
CA GLY A 134 -3.44 -9.77 -2.74
C GLY A 134 -2.84 -10.27 -4.06
N GLU A 135 -3.68 -10.69 -5.04
CA GLU A 135 -3.25 -11.19 -6.37
C GLU A 135 -2.94 -9.94 -7.16
N ILE A 136 -1.68 -9.78 -7.54
CA ILE A 136 -1.35 -8.98 -8.73
C ILE A 136 -1.84 -9.80 -9.91
N LEU A 137 -2.97 -9.40 -10.48
CA LEU A 137 -3.51 -10.02 -11.69
C LEU A 137 -2.52 -9.73 -12.83
N LYS A 138 -1.95 -10.79 -13.42
CA LYS A 138 -0.98 -10.66 -14.52
C LYS A 138 -1.59 -10.14 -15.84
N SER A 139 -2.91 -10.06 -15.96
CA SER A 139 -3.57 -9.97 -17.26
C SER A 139 -3.43 -8.62 -17.96
N ASP A 140 -3.21 -7.50 -17.24
CA ASP A 140 -3.51 -6.17 -17.79
C ASP A 140 -2.28 -5.24 -17.95
N GLN A 141 -1.06 -5.78 -17.83
CA GLN A 141 0.20 -5.01 -17.96
C GLN A 141 0.44 -4.45 -19.38
N ARG A 142 -0.12 -5.10 -20.41
CA ARG A 142 0.06 -4.70 -21.82
C ARG A 142 -0.64 -3.39 -22.16
N GLU A 143 -1.82 -3.16 -21.60
CA GLU A 143 -2.58 -1.92 -21.83
C GLU A 143 -1.90 -0.72 -21.20
N ILE A 144 -1.43 -0.85 -19.95
CA ILE A 144 -0.63 0.17 -19.28
C ILE A 144 0.61 0.49 -20.09
N THR A 145 1.37 -0.51 -20.52
CA THR A 145 2.59 -0.31 -21.32
C THR A 145 2.29 0.45 -22.61
N LYS A 146 1.25 0.05 -23.35
CA LYS A 146 0.85 0.73 -24.60
C LYS A 146 0.44 2.17 -24.36
N TYR A 147 -0.27 2.45 -23.26
CA TYR A 147 -0.74 3.79 -22.91
C TYR A 147 0.39 4.70 -22.39
N THR A 148 1.40 4.11 -21.76
CA THR A 148 2.54 4.81 -21.16
C THR A 148 3.56 5.30 -22.19
N LYS A 149 3.72 4.57 -23.30
CA LYS A 149 4.58 5.00 -24.42
C LYS A 149 4.09 6.33 -25.00
N GLY A 150 5.03 7.24 -25.28
CA GLY A 150 4.71 8.58 -25.77
C GLY A 150 4.34 9.59 -24.68
N GLN A 151 4.26 9.19 -23.40
CA GLN A 151 3.79 10.06 -22.33
C GLN A 151 4.95 10.80 -21.66
N THR A 152 4.77 12.12 -21.49
CA THR A 152 5.56 12.90 -20.53
C THR A 152 4.77 13.01 -19.24
N ILE A 153 5.26 12.41 -18.16
CA ILE A 153 4.51 12.25 -16.91
C ILE A 153 5.11 13.08 -15.79
N LEU A 154 4.30 13.92 -15.14
CA LEU A 154 4.67 14.63 -13.92
C LEU A 154 4.08 13.92 -12.69
N ILE A 155 4.92 13.59 -11.72
CA ILE A 155 4.49 13.01 -10.43
C ILE A 155 4.81 14.01 -9.33
N THR A 156 3.78 14.57 -8.69
CA THR A 156 3.99 15.36 -7.46
C THR A 156 3.92 14.45 -6.25
N GLY A 157 4.77 14.66 -5.25
CA GLY A 157 4.90 13.74 -4.12
C GLY A 157 5.69 12.49 -4.52
N ALA A 158 6.59 12.63 -5.49
CA ALA A 158 7.33 11.54 -6.11
C ALA A 158 8.20 10.76 -5.12
N ALA A 159 8.67 11.39 -4.04
CA ALA A 159 9.46 10.72 -3.02
C ALA A 159 8.61 9.99 -1.96
N GLY A 160 7.28 10.18 -1.98
CA GLY A 160 6.36 9.49 -1.09
C GLY A 160 6.23 7.99 -1.39
N SER A 161 5.61 7.23 -0.48
CA SER A 161 5.43 5.78 -0.66
C SER A 161 4.68 5.40 -1.94
N ILE A 162 3.62 6.14 -2.28
CA ILE A 162 2.84 5.91 -3.52
C ILE A 162 3.56 6.52 -4.73
N GLY A 163 4.10 7.74 -4.60
CA GLY A 163 4.79 8.43 -5.69
C GLY A 163 6.04 7.69 -6.17
N SER A 164 6.83 7.13 -5.26
CA SER A 164 8.04 6.38 -5.60
C SER A 164 7.72 5.05 -6.29
N GLU A 165 6.62 4.41 -5.92
CA GLU A 165 6.15 3.21 -6.61
C GLU A 165 5.54 3.53 -7.99
N LEU A 166 4.77 4.62 -8.12
CA LEU A 166 4.35 5.14 -9.42
C LEU A 166 5.56 5.37 -10.32
N SER A 167 6.62 5.96 -9.76
CA SER A 167 7.88 6.23 -10.47
C SER A 167 8.50 4.94 -11.01
N ARG A 168 8.63 3.91 -10.17
CA ARG A 168 9.19 2.60 -10.56
C ARG A 168 8.35 1.90 -11.63
N GLN A 169 7.03 1.82 -11.45
CA GLN A 169 6.16 1.13 -12.42
C GLN A 169 6.09 1.88 -13.76
N LEU A 170 6.04 3.21 -13.76
CA LEU A 170 6.05 3.99 -14.99
C LEU A 170 7.39 3.90 -15.73
N ALA A 171 8.51 3.81 -15.01
CA ALA A 171 9.81 3.52 -15.60
C ALA A 171 9.84 2.12 -16.23
N ALA A 172 9.32 1.10 -15.54
CA ALA A 172 9.19 -0.26 -16.06
C ALA A 172 8.30 -0.36 -17.31
N HIS A 173 7.32 0.53 -17.43
CA HIS A 173 6.42 0.64 -18.59
C HIS A 173 6.93 1.57 -19.70
N GLU A 174 8.20 1.99 -19.64
CA GLU A 174 8.89 2.77 -20.69
C GLU A 174 8.21 4.11 -21.01
N ALA A 175 7.86 4.90 -19.98
CA ALA A 175 7.42 6.29 -20.20
C ALA A 175 8.52 7.13 -20.87
N ASP A 176 8.15 7.97 -21.84
CA ASP A 176 9.10 8.76 -22.64
C ASP A 176 9.91 9.77 -21.80
N LYS A 177 9.27 10.37 -20.79
CA LYS A 177 9.90 11.23 -19.80
C LYS A 177 9.11 11.22 -18.50
N ILE A 178 9.79 11.12 -17.36
CA ILE A 178 9.17 11.23 -16.04
C ILE A 178 9.80 12.39 -15.26
N ILE A 179 8.96 13.29 -14.75
CA ILE A 179 9.34 14.42 -13.92
C ILE A 179 8.91 14.12 -12.49
N PHE A 180 9.89 14.01 -11.59
CA PHE A 180 9.71 13.78 -10.17
C PHE A 180 9.72 15.11 -9.42
N TYR A 181 8.58 15.51 -8.86
CA TYR A 181 8.43 16.78 -8.14
C TYR A 181 8.09 16.52 -6.66
N ASP A 182 8.99 16.88 -5.76
CA ASP A 182 8.78 16.73 -4.31
C ASP A 182 9.59 17.78 -3.54
N TRP A 183 9.15 18.16 -2.34
CA TRP A 183 9.90 19.08 -1.49
C TRP A 183 10.92 18.33 -0.63
N TRP A 184 10.72 17.03 -0.41
CA TRP A 184 11.61 16.20 0.40
C TRP A 184 12.83 15.78 -0.41
N GLU A 185 13.90 16.56 -0.26
CA GLU A 185 15.15 16.41 -1.03
C GLU A 185 15.81 15.03 -0.84
N ASN A 186 15.99 14.57 0.40
CA ASN A 186 16.57 13.24 0.66
C ASN A 186 15.78 12.12 -0.04
N GLY A 187 14.45 12.19 -0.04
CA GLY A 187 13.64 11.18 -0.68
C GLY A 187 13.74 11.20 -2.21
N ILE A 188 13.95 12.38 -2.81
CA ILE A 188 14.26 12.49 -4.24
C ILE A 188 15.65 11.94 -4.54
N PHE A 189 16.63 12.18 -3.66
CA PHE A 189 17.97 11.61 -3.80
C PHE A 189 17.94 10.07 -3.77
N ASP A 190 17.24 9.48 -2.81
CA ASP A 190 17.08 8.03 -2.69
C ASP A 190 16.38 7.44 -3.92
N LEU A 191 15.27 8.06 -4.34
CA LEU A 191 14.54 7.65 -5.54
C LEU A 191 15.41 7.73 -6.81
N ARG A 192 16.21 8.79 -6.94
CA ARG A 192 17.13 8.98 -8.06
C ARG A 192 18.16 7.86 -8.13
N ASN A 193 18.81 7.54 -7.02
CA ASN A 193 19.84 6.50 -7.00
C ASN A 193 19.25 5.14 -7.37
N GLN A 194 18.07 4.81 -6.82
CA GLN A 194 17.36 3.58 -7.16
C GLN A 194 17.02 3.51 -8.65
N LEU A 195 16.39 4.55 -9.21
CA LEU A 195 15.95 4.54 -10.61
C LEU A 195 17.11 4.54 -11.61
N LEU A 196 18.24 5.16 -11.28
CA LEU A 196 19.43 5.12 -12.15
C LEU A 196 20.12 3.76 -12.15
N GLU A 197 20.04 3.02 -11.04
CA GLU A 197 20.52 1.65 -10.95
C GLU A 197 19.61 0.70 -11.76
N ASP A 198 18.30 0.78 -11.55
CA ASP A 198 17.32 -0.11 -12.18
C ASP A 198 17.08 0.22 -13.66
N TYR A 199 17.12 1.52 -14.03
CA TYR A 199 16.79 2.04 -15.36
C TYR A 199 17.82 3.09 -15.83
N PRO A 200 19.06 2.70 -16.11
CA PRO A 200 20.17 3.64 -16.39
C PRO A 200 19.95 4.53 -17.64
N ASN A 201 19.08 4.10 -18.56
CA ASN A 201 18.73 4.85 -19.78
C ASN A 201 17.41 5.61 -19.66
N GLY A 202 16.81 5.68 -18.47
CA GLY A 202 15.54 6.37 -18.25
C GLY A 202 15.65 7.89 -18.42
N ASN A 203 14.65 8.50 -19.06
CA ASN A 203 14.60 9.94 -19.25
C ASN A 203 13.91 10.61 -18.05
N PHE A 204 14.71 10.94 -17.05
CA PHE A 204 14.25 11.37 -15.74
C PHE A 204 14.65 12.80 -15.41
N GLU A 205 13.73 13.55 -14.82
CA GLU A 205 13.96 14.90 -14.32
C GLU A 205 13.59 14.95 -12.84
N TYR A 206 14.52 15.39 -11.99
CA TYR A 206 14.33 15.45 -10.53
C TYR A 206 14.24 16.91 -10.11
N ILE A 207 13.08 17.32 -9.59
CA ILE A 207 12.78 18.71 -9.26
C ILE A 207 12.40 18.80 -7.79
N ILE A 208 13.22 19.52 -7.01
CA ILE A 208 12.87 19.86 -5.64
C ILE A 208 11.89 21.02 -5.64
N GLY A 209 10.69 20.87 -5.09
CA GLY A 209 9.71 21.93 -5.03
C GLY A 209 8.45 21.59 -4.24
N ASP A 210 7.79 22.63 -3.74
CA ASP A 210 6.55 22.51 -2.99
C ASP A 210 5.34 22.76 -3.91
N ILE A 211 4.27 21.97 -3.78
CA ILE A 211 3.02 22.17 -4.54
C ILE A 211 2.29 23.46 -4.14
N LYS A 212 2.64 24.03 -2.97
CA LYS A 212 2.18 25.34 -2.52
C LYS A 212 2.84 26.48 -3.31
N ASP A 213 4.04 26.28 -3.85
CA ASP A 213 4.71 27.25 -4.73
C ASP A 213 4.14 27.14 -6.16
N ARG A 214 3.03 27.84 -6.37
CA ARG A 214 2.34 27.89 -7.66
C ARG A 214 3.24 28.41 -8.78
N LYS A 215 4.13 29.38 -8.50
CA LYS A 215 4.99 29.99 -9.52
C LYS A 215 6.00 28.97 -10.04
N LYS A 216 6.64 28.24 -9.14
CA LYS A 216 7.60 27.18 -9.52
C LYS A 216 6.91 26.03 -10.23
N LEU A 217 5.75 25.57 -9.74
CA LEU A 217 5.00 24.51 -10.39
C LEU A 217 4.56 24.91 -11.81
N ASN A 218 4.16 26.18 -12.01
CA ASN A 218 3.82 26.73 -13.32
C ASN A 218 5.03 26.72 -14.28
N LEU A 219 6.21 27.12 -13.81
CA LEU A 219 7.45 27.06 -14.61
C LEU A 219 7.80 25.63 -15.03
N VAL A 220 7.66 24.67 -14.11
CA VAL A 220 7.92 23.24 -14.37
C VAL A 220 6.94 22.71 -15.43
N MET A 221 5.64 22.96 -15.28
CA MET A 221 4.65 22.53 -16.27
C MET A 221 4.87 23.17 -17.64
N GLY A 222 5.19 24.47 -17.69
CA GLY A 222 5.47 25.17 -18.95
C GLY A 222 6.75 24.68 -19.65
N LYS A 223 7.79 24.33 -18.88
CA LYS A 223 9.05 23.80 -19.40
C LYS A 223 8.89 22.39 -19.99
N PHE A 224 8.25 21.50 -19.25
CA PHE A 224 8.22 20.08 -19.59
C PHE A 224 6.96 19.64 -20.34
N LYS A 225 5.88 20.42 -20.29
CA LYS A 225 4.61 20.17 -20.97
C LYS A 225 4.10 18.74 -20.78
N PRO A 226 3.86 18.30 -19.52
CA PRO A 226 3.43 16.94 -19.26
C PRO A 226 2.08 16.63 -19.91
N THR A 227 1.92 15.43 -20.43
CA THR A 227 0.65 14.92 -20.94
C THR A 227 -0.21 14.33 -19.83
N THR A 228 0.42 13.83 -18.76
CA THR A 228 -0.25 13.27 -17.58
C THR A 228 0.37 13.82 -16.29
N LEU A 229 -0.48 14.08 -15.28
CA LEU A 229 -0.07 14.45 -13.93
C LEU A 229 -0.66 13.50 -12.89
N PHE A 230 0.19 12.76 -12.17
CA PHE A 230 -0.19 12.01 -10.98
C PHE A 230 0.05 12.83 -9.71
N HIS A 231 -1.02 13.15 -8.99
CA HIS A 231 -0.97 13.96 -7.78
C HIS A 231 -0.97 13.08 -6.51
N ALA A 232 0.22 12.72 -6.03
CA ALA A 232 0.43 11.91 -4.82
C ALA A 232 0.93 12.72 -3.61
N ALA A 233 1.13 14.03 -3.75
CA ALA A 233 1.59 14.90 -2.67
C ALA A 233 0.46 15.21 -1.67
N ALA A 234 0.60 14.76 -0.44
CA ALA A 234 -0.33 15.05 0.65
C ALA A 234 0.32 14.81 2.02
N TYR A 235 -0.15 15.50 3.05
CA TYR A 235 0.06 15.09 4.44
C TYR A 235 -1.01 14.08 4.85
N LYS A 236 -0.57 12.97 5.48
CA LYS A 236 -1.43 11.81 5.77
C LYS A 236 -1.54 11.44 7.25
N HIS A 237 -0.67 11.95 8.12
CA HIS A 237 -0.61 11.53 9.51
C HIS A 237 -1.70 12.22 10.34
N VAL A 238 -2.79 11.50 10.63
CA VAL A 238 -3.96 12.04 11.34
C VAL A 238 -3.59 12.81 12.61
N PRO A 239 -2.80 12.27 13.57
CA PRO A 239 -2.49 13.01 14.79
C PRO A 239 -1.77 14.34 14.53
N LEU A 240 -0.75 14.33 13.65
CA LEU A 240 -0.01 15.54 13.31
C LEU A 240 -0.89 16.58 12.62
N MET A 241 -1.83 16.15 11.77
CA MET A 241 -2.73 17.06 11.06
C MET A 241 -3.89 17.55 11.93
N GLU A 242 -4.24 16.83 13.00
CA GLU A 242 -5.14 17.35 14.03
C GLU A 242 -4.53 18.52 14.80
N ASP A 243 -3.23 18.45 15.07
CA ASP A 243 -2.45 19.50 15.74
C ASP A 243 -2.09 20.65 14.79
N ASN A 244 -1.98 20.38 13.48
CA ASN A 244 -1.54 21.34 12.45
C ASN A 244 -2.58 21.48 11.32
N PRO A 245 -3.80 21.95 11.60
CA PRO A 245 -4.88 22.08 10.60
C PRO A 245 -4.51 22.98 9.43
N SER A 246 -3.84 24.09 9.70
CA SER A 246 -3.44 25.07 8.69
C SER A 246 -2.56 24.44 7.61
N GLU A 247 -1.57 23.64 8.04
CA GLU A 247 -0.67 22.92 7.14
C GLU A 247 -1.40 21.83 6.34
N SER A 248 -2.35 21.12 6.96
CA SER A 248 -3.20 20.17 6.23
C SER A 248 -4.05 20.87 5.15
N ILE A 249 -4.62 22.03 5.45
CA ILE A 249 -5.43 22.81 4.49
C ILE A 249 -4.56 23.34 3.35
N LYS A 250 -3.45 24.01 3.67
CA LYS A 250 -2.52 24.57 2.68
C LYS A 250 -1.99 23.48 1.75
N ASN A 251 -1.55 22.35 2.30
CA ASN A 251 -0.95 21.30 1.50
C ASN A 251 -2.00 20.50 0.72
N ASN A 252 -3.02 19.95 1.41
CA ASN A 252 -3.93 19.00 0.78
C ASN A 252 -5.00 19.67 -0.07
N ILE A 253 -5.43 20.91 0.25
CA ILE A 253 -6.47 21.62 -0.52
C ILE A 253 -5.82 22.59 -1.51
N ILE A 254 -5.07 23.58 -1.02
CA ILE A 254 -4.50 24.64 -1.87
C ILE A 254 -3.46 24.06 -2.84
N GLY A 255 -2.59 23.17 -2.35
CA GLY A 255 -1.63 22.45 -3.19
C GLY A 255 -2.30 21.62 -4.30
N THR A 256 -3.38 20.90 -3.99
CA THR A 256 -4.16 20.16 -5.00
C THR A 256 -4.78 21.12 -6.01
N LYS A 257 -5.42 22.21 -5.55
CA LYS A 257 -6.03 23.24 -6.41
C LYS A 257 -4.99 23.83 -7.37
N ASN A 258 -3.80 24.16 -6.87
CA ASN A 258 -2.70 24.67 -7.68
C ASN A 258 -2.31 23.68 -8.79
N ALA A 259 -2.08 22.42 -8.43
CA ALA A 259 -1.68 21.40 -9.40
C ALA A 259 -2.76 21.18 -10.48
N ALA A 260 -4.04 21.09 -10.07
CA ALA A 260 -5.15 20.86 -10.99
C ALA A 260 -5.40 22.05 -11.93
N GLU A 261 -5.43 23.28 -11.41
CA GLU A 261 -5.63 24.47 -12.25
C GLU A 261 -4.47 24.69 -13.22
N LEU A 262 -3.23 24.45 -12.77
CA LEU A 262 -2.07 24.55 -13.64
C LEU A 262 -2.09 23.45 -14.72
N ALA A 263 -2.49 22.23 -14.36
CA ALA A 263 -2.65 21.15 -15.34
C ALA A 263 -3.65 21.53 -16.44
N ILE A 264 -4.78 22.14 -16.08
CA ILE A 264 -5.76 22.68 -17.03
C ILE A 264 -5.11 23.76 -17.90
N SER A 265 -4.47 24.76 -17.30
CA SER A 265 -3.88 25.90 -18.03
C SER A 265 -2.76 25.50 -19.02
N HIS A 266 -2.07 24.39 -18.76
CA HIS A 266 -1.01 23.86 -19.62
C HIS A 266 -1.49 22.74 -20.56
N GLY A 267 -2.79 22.45 -20.59
CA GLY A 267 -3.38 21.47 -21.50
C GLY A 267 -2.97 20.02 -21.23
N VAL A 268 -2.68 19.68 -19.96
CA VAL A 268 -2.44 18.29 -19.52
C VAL A 268 -3.66 17.45 -19.89
N LYS A 269 -3.47 16.26 -20.45
CA LYS A 269 -4.59 15.43 -20.93
C LYS A 269 -5.28 14.69 -19.79
N LYS A 270 -4.52 14.14 -18.85
CA LYS A 270 -5.06 13.43 -17.68
C LYS A 270 -4.41 13.88 -16.37
N PHE A 271 -5.23 14.20 -15.39
CA PHE A 271 -4.86 14.48 -14.00
C PHE A 271 -5.48 13.43 -13.08
N ILE A 272 -4.65 12.77 -12.27
CA ILE A 272 -5.08 11.70 -11.38
C ILE A 272 -4.77 12.10 -9.94
N LEU A 273 -5.80 12.36 -9.14
CA LEU A 273 -5.70 12.59 -7.71
C LEU A 273 -5.61 11.27 -6.96
N VAL A 274 -4.52 11.05 -6.23
CA VAL A 274 -4.42 9.97 -5.23
C VAL A 274 -5.21 10.40 -3.99
N SER A 275 -6.31 9.70 -3.70
CA SER A 275 -7.20 9.94 -2.54
C SER A 275 -7.18 8.76 -1.56
N THR A 276 -8.06 8.78 -0.55
CA THR A 276 -8.08 7.82 0.56
C THR A 276 -9.50 7.54 1.04
N ASP A 277 -9.73 6.34 1.56
CA ASP A 277 -10.93 5.96 2.32
C ASP A 277 -11.30 6.97 3.44
N LYS A 278 -10.32 7.62 4.08
CA LYS A 278 -10.54 8.63 5.12
C LYS A 278 -11.26 9.89 4.64
N ALA A 279 -11.37 10.10 3.33
CA ALA A 279 -12.21 11.15 2.75
C ALA A 279 -13.71 10.83 2.82
N VAL A 280 -14.08 9.57 3.07
CA VAL A 280 -15.45 9.08 3.22
C VAL A 280 -15.91 9.33 4.66
N ASN A 281 -17.01 10.08 4.83
CA ASN A 281 -17.56 10.45 6.14
C ASN A 281 -16.47 10.88 7.14
N PRO A 282 -15.65 11.91 6.82
CA PRO A 282 -14.41 12.15 7.55
C PRO A 282 -14.69 12.46 9.03
N THR A 283 -13.82 11.97 9.92
CA THR A 283 -13.85 12.26 11.37
C THR A 283 -12.62 13.02 11.85
N ASN A 284 -11.68 13.30 10.94
CA ASN A 284 -10.44 14.03 11.19
C ASN A 284 -10.14 15.04 10.08
N ILE A 285 -9.28 16.01 10.37
CA ILE A 285 -8.87 17.08 9.46
C ILE A 285 -8.21 16.54 8.20
N MET A 286 -7.35 15.52 8.32
CA MET A 286 -6.66 14.93 7.17
C MET A 286 -7.67 14.40 6.14
N GLY A 287 -8.64 13.59 6.60
CA GLY A 287 -9.74 13.09 5.78
C GLY A 287 -10.62 14.20 5.21
N ALA A 288 -10.99 15.19 6.03
CA ALA A 288 -11.82 16.32 5.60
C ALA A 288 -11.12 17.18 4.53
N THR A 289 -9.81 17.41 4.64
CA THR A 289 -9.05 18.14 3.62
C THR A 289 -8.90 17.34 2.32
N LYS A 290 -8.79 16.00 2.38
CA LYS A 290 -8.83 15.15 1.18
C LYS A 290 -10.21 15.13 0.53
N ARG A 291 -11.30 15.12 1.30
CA ARG A 291 -12.67 15.28 0.74
C ARG A 291 -12.86 16.65 0.09
N ALA A 292 -12.31 17.71 0.68
CA ALA A 292 -12.31 19.03 0.07
C ALA A 292 -11.52 19.05 -1.25
N ALA A 293 -10.36 18.38 -1.30
CA ALA A 293 -9.59 18.23 -2.52
C ALA A 293 -10.37 17.51 -3.63
N GLU A 294 -11.08 16.42 -3.30
CA GLU A 294 -11.97 15.74 -4.26
C GLU A 294 -13.09 16.65 -4.78
N LYS A 295 -13.70 17.47 -3.91
CA LYS A 295 -14.71 18.46 -4.31
C LYS A 295 -14.14 19.53 -5.25
N VAL A 296 -12.93 20.01 -4.99
CA VAL A 296 -12.22 20.94 -5.89
C VAL A 296 -12.00 20.31 -7.25
N ILE A 297 -11.51 19.06 -7.30
CA ILE A 297 -11.33 18.32 -8.55
C ILE A 297 -12.64 18.16 -9.30
N HIS A 298 -13.72 17.80 -8.61
CA HIS A 298 -15.05 17.66 -9.20
C HIS A 298 -15.54 18.97 -9.84
N ILE A 299 -15.42 20.09 -9.15
CA ILE A 299 -15.81 21.41 -9.67
C ILE A 299 -14.99 21.78 -10.91
N LEU A 300 -13.67 21.55 -10.89
CA LEU A 300 -12.79 21.83 -12.02
C LEU A 300 -13.02 20.87 -13.20
N ALA A 301 -13.45 19.64 -12.93
CA ALA A 301 -13.78 18.65 -13.96
C ALA A 301 -15.07 19.03 -14.69
N GLU A 302 -16.05 19.65 -14.03
CA GLU A 302 -17.29 20.05 -14.69
C GLU A 302 -17.19 21.40 -15.41
N SER A 303 -16.27 22.27 -15.01
CA SER A 303 -16.11 23.59 -15.62
C SER A 303 -15.41 23.58 -16.99
N GLN A 304 -14.80 22.46 -17.37
CA GLN A 304 -14.09 22.27 -18.63
C GLN A 304 -14.06 20.79 -19.04
N SER A 305 -13.67 20.47 -20.28
CA SER A 305 -13.63 19.08 -20.78
C SER A 305 -12.31 18.66 -21.44
N GLU A 306 -11.33 19.56 -21.50
CA GLU A 306 -10.07 19.39 -22.22
C GLU A 306 -9.05 18.58 -21.42
N THR A 307 -9.01 18.83 -20.11
CA THR A 307 -8.21 18.09 -19.13
C THR A 307 -9.14 17.14 -18.40
N MET A 308 -8.89 15.83 -18.52
CA MET A 308 -9.65 14.85 -17.74
C MET A 308 -9.10 14.84 -16.32
N LEU A 309 -9.93 15.17 -15.33
CA LEU A 309 -9.56 15.02 -13.92
C LEU A 309 -10.32 13.86 -13.31
N CYS A 310 -9.58 12.92 -12.71
CA CYS A 310 -10.15 11.82 -11.95
C CYS A 310 -9.48 11.68 -10.58
N ALA A 311 -10.12 10.95 -9.68
CA ALA A 311 -9.59 10.63 -8.36
C ALA A 311 -9.69 9.12 -8.09
N VAL A 312 -8.77 8.59 -7.29
CA VAL A 312 -8.75 7.17 -6.92
C VAL A 312 -8.66 7.05 -5.40
N ARG A 313 -9.68 6.46 -4.77
CA ARG A 313 -9.70 6.14 -3.33
C ARG A 313 -9.25 4.70 -3.09
N PHE A 314 -8.44 4.55 -2.06
CA PHE A 314 -8.05 3.25 -1.52
C PHE A 314 -7.78 3.37 -0.02
N GLY A 315 -7.71 2.23 0.65
CA GLY A 315 -7.46 2.14 2.09
C GLY A 315 -5.98 2.19 2.45
N ASN A 316 -5.62 1.57 3.57
CA ASN A 316 -4.23 1.56 4.00
C ASN A 316 -3.38 0.70 3.06
N VAL A 317 -2.14 1.15 2.85
CA VAL A 317 -1.13 0.36 2.14
C VAL A 317 -0.06 -0.13 3.11
N ILE A 318 0.39 -1.36 2.90
CA ILE A 318 1.36 -2.06 3.76
C ILE A 318 2.72 -1.37 3.65
N ASN A 319 3.44 -1.27 4.79
CA ASN A 319 4.78 -0.69 4.90
C ASN A 319 4.96 0.73 4.36
N SER A 320 3.89 1.54 4.39
CA SER A 320 4.04 2.97 4.21
C SER A 320 4.75 3.62 5.39
N ASN A 321 5.51 4.70 5.12
CA ASN A 321 6.25 5.44 6.15
C ASN A 321 5.34 5.83 7.32
N GLY A 322 5.78 5.52 8.55
CA GLY A 322 5.08 5.82 9.81
C GLY A 322 3.75 5.08 10.01
N SER A 323 3.57 3.89 9.42
CA SER A 323 2.37 3.06 9.61
C SER A 323 2.50 2.07 10.79
N ALA A 324 1.40 1.35 11.08
CA ALA A 324 1.30 0.46 12.23
C ALA A 324 2.29 -0.72 12.18
N ILE A 325 2.50 -1.32 11.01
CA ILE A 325 3.33 -2.53 10.86
C ILE A 325 4.79 -2.26 11.24
N PRO A 326 5.50 -1.26 10.68
CA PRO A 326 6.87 -0.94 11.13
C PRO A 326 6.94 -0.58 12.61
N THR A 327 5.88 0.05 13.15
CA THR A 327 5.81 0.38 14.58
C THR A 327 5.73 -0.89 15.44
N PHE A 328 4.92 -1.87 15.03
CA PHE A 328 4.78 -3.14 15.73
C PHE A 328 6.04 -3.98 15.63
N GLU A 329 6.66 -4.07 14.45
CA GLU A 329 7.93 -4.77 14.26
C GLU A 329 9.00 -4.20 15.19
N LYS A 330 9.16 -2.87 15.23
CA LYS A 330 10.09 -2.20 16.14
C LYS A 330 9.74 -2.45 17.62
N GLN A 331 8.47 -2.48 17.99
CA GLN A 331 8.05 -2.81 19.36
C GLN A 331 8.39 -4.25 19.72
N ILE A 332 8.20 -5.19 18.79
CA ILE A 332 8.51 -6.62 18.97
C ILE A 332 10.02 -6.83 19.10
N GLU A 333 10.82 -6.19 18.25
CA GLU A 333 12.29 -6.22 18.31
C GLU A 333 12.81 -5.71 19.66
N ASN A 334 12.13 -4.73 20.27
CA ASN A 334 12.46 -4.19 21.59
C ASN A 334 11.88 -5.00 22.76
N GLY A 335 11.22 -6.14 22.51
CA GLY A 335 10.63 -7.01 23.54
C GLY A 335 9.21 -6.65 23.98
N GLY A 336 8.57 -5.69 23.32
CA GLY A 336 7.19 -5.26 23.58
C GLY A 336 7.02 -4.31 24.77
N PRO A 337 5.77 -4.05 25.20
CA PRO A 337 4.52 -4.53 24.61
C PRO A 337 4.20 -3.88 23.26
N VAL A 338 3.41 -4.56 22.44
CA VAL A 338 2.86 -3.97 21.21
C VAL A 338 1.65 -3.11 21.57
N SER A 339 1.60 -1.87 21.08
CA SER A 339 0.55 -0.91 21.41
C SER A 339 -0.55 -0.88 20.34
N VAL A 340 -1.75 -1.33 20.68
CA VAL A 340 -2.92 -1.31 19.79
C VAL A 340 -3.95 -0.31 20.31
N THR A 341 -4.54 0.52 19.44
CA THR A 341 -5.44 1.60 19.87
C THR A 341 -6.76 1.05 20.42
N HIS A 342 -7.38 0.08 19.76
CA HIS A 342 -8.59 -0.58 20.24
C HIS A 342 -8.63 -2.04 19.80
N LYS A 343 -9.25 -2.92 20.60
CA LYS A 343 -9.28 -4.37 20.33
C LYS A 343 -10.02 -4.72 19.03
N ASP A 344 -11.12 -4.01 18.78
CA ASP A 344 -11.99 -4.23 17.61
C ASP A 344 -11.66 -3.34 16.40
N ILE A 345 -10.57 -2.56 16.44
CA ILE A 345 -10.21 -1.69 15.32
C ILE A 345 -9.81 -2.53 14.11
N THR A 346 -10.38 -2.21 12.95
CA THR A 346 -10.08 -2.91 11.69
C THR A 346 -9.58 -1.95 10.64
N ARG A 347 -8.72 -2.43 9.75
CA ARG A 347 -8.26 -1.68 8.57
C ARG A 347 -8.22 -2.58 7.36
N PHE A 348 -8.47 -1.99 6.20
CA PHE A 348 -8.23 -2.60 4.91
C PHE A 348 -6.75 -2.47 4.54
N PHE A 349 -6.18 -3.50 3.91
CA PHE A 349 -4.78 -3.49 3.50
C PHE A 349 -4.63 -3.93 2.06
N MET A 350 -3.71 -3.25 1.37
CA MET A 350 -3.24 -3.61 0.04
C MET A 350 -1.73 -3.37 -0.01
N THR A 351 -1.00 -4.08 -0.88
CA THR A 351 0.42 -3.75 -1.08
C THR A 351 0.57 -2.45 -1.87
N ILE A 352 1.66 -1.71 -1.66
CA ILE A 352 1.94 -0.49 -2.42
C ILE A 352 1.99 -0.78 -3.95
N PRO A 353 2.68 -1.84 -4.44
CA PRO A 353 2.69 -2.17 -5.87
C PRO A 353 1.30 -2.49 -6.43
N GLU A 354 0.46 -3.20 -5.67
CA GLU A 354 -0.91 -3.50 -6.08
C GLU A 354 -1.78 -2.23 -6.17
N ALA A 355 -1.69 -1.35 -5.18
CA ALA A 355 -2.43 -0.07 -5.20
C ALA A 355 -2.01 0.80 -6.38
N VAL A 356 -0.71 0.93 -6.63
CA VAL A 356 -0.21 1.69 -7.79
C VAL A 356 -0.62 1.05 -9.11
N HIS A 357 -0.57 -0.28 -9.22
CA HIS A 357 -1.02 -0.95 -10.43
C HIS A 357 -2.49 -0.63 -10.73
N LEU A 358 -3.36 -0.65 -9.72
CA LEU A 358 -4.77 -0.30 -9.87
C LEU A 358 -4.98 1.21 -10.15
N ILE A 359 -4.13 2.09 -9.62
CA ILE A 359 -4.10 3.52 -10.00
C ILE A 359 -3.75 3.68 -11.48
N LEU A 360 -2.77 2.93 -11.99
CA LEU A 360 -2.39 2.97 -13.42
C LEU A 360 -3.51 2.42 -14.32
N GLN A 361 -4.20 1.35 -13.92
CA GLN A 361 -5.40 0.88 -14.61
C GLN A 361 -6.50 1.95 -14.63
N SER A 362 -6.71 2.64 -13.50
CA SER A 362 -7.67 3.74 -13.38
C SER A 362 -7.30 4.92 -14.29
N TRP A 363 -5.99 5.20 -14.45
CA TRP A 363 -5.50 6.21 -15.39
C TRP A 363 -5.80 5.84 -16.84
N VAL A 364 -5.58 4.59 -17.24
CA VAL A 364 -5.85 4.11 -18.60
C VAL A 364 -7.34 4.24 -18.93
N MET A 365 -8.23 3.72 -18.07
CA MET A 365 -9.68 3.69 -18.32
C MET A 365 -10.44 4.98 -17.96
N GLY A 366 -9.80 5.88 -17.21
CA GLY A 366 -10.43 7.04 -16.61
C GLY A 366 -10.97 8.04 -17.63
N ASN A 367 -12.17 8.54 -17.34
CA ASN A 367 -12.80 9.67 -18.00
C ASN A 367 -12.78 10.90 -17.09
N ASN A 368 -13.13 12.06 -17.65
CA ASN A 368 -13.28 13.27 -16.88
C ASN A 368 -14.36 13.10 -15.80
N ASN A 369 -14.07 13.60 -14.60
CA ASN A 369 -14.94 13.54 -13.42
C ASN A 369 -15.19 12.12 -12.85
N ASP A 370 -14.36 11.14 -13.22
CA ASP A 370 -14.42 9.82 -12.60
C ASP A 370 -13.84 9.86 -11.17
N LEU A 371 -14.57 9.26 -10.23
CA LEU A 371 -14.03 8.86 -8.93
C LEU A 371 -14.04 7.33 -8.86
N PHE A 372 -12.84 6.76 -8.73
CA PHE A 372 -12.62 5.34 -8.59
C PHE A 372 -12.46 4.95 -7.12
N VAL A 373 -12.93 3.76 -6.79
CA VAL A 373 -12.80 3.13 -5.49
C VAL A 373 -12.21 1.73 -5.69
N LEU A 374 -11.07 1.48 -5.06
CA LEU A 374 -10.40 0.20 -5.15
C LEU A 374 -11.02 -0.82 -4.20
N ASP A 375 -11.19 -2.05 -4.68
CA ASP A 375 -11.53 -3.19 -3.84
C ASP A 375 -10.33 -3.56 -2.97
N MET A 376 -10.46 -3.35 -1.68
CA MET A 376 -9.41 -3.64 -0.70
C MET A 376 -9.53 -5.04 -0.08
N GLY A 377 -10.53 -5.83 -0.48
CA GLY A 377 -10.83 -7.13 0.14
C GLY A 377 -11.35 -7.00 1.57
N GLU A 378 -11.01 -7.99 2.39
CA GLU A 378 -11.52 -8.08 3.77
C GLU A 378 -10.74 -7.16 4.74
N ALA A 379 -11.48 -6.48 5.61
CA ALA A 379 -10.88 -5.71 6.70
C ALA A 379 -10.24 -6.66 7.74
N ILE A 380 -9.07 -6.27 8.25
CA ILE A 380 -8.30 -7.06 9.20
C ILE A 380 -8.26 -6.34 10.55
N LYS A 381 -8.53 -7.07 11.63
CA LYS A 381 -8.39 -6.56 13.00
C LYS A 381 -6.92 -6.29 13.30
N ILE A 382 -6.62 -5.07 13.74
CA ILE A 382 -5.24 -4.66 14.06
C ILE A 382 -4.68 -5.46 15.25
N TYR A 383 -5.54 -5.86 16.19
CA TYR A 383 -5.16 -6.72 17.29
C TYR A 383 -4.70 -8.11 16.81
N ASP A 384 -5.40 -8.70 15.83
CA ASP A 384 -5.03 -9.99 15.25
C ASP A 384 -3.77 -9.88 14.39
N LEU A 385 -3.61 -8.75 13.67
CA LEU A 385 -2.35 -8.44 12.99
C LEU A 385 -1.16 -8.36 13.96
N ALA A 386 -1.32 -7.70 15.12
CA ALA A 386 -0.27 -7.66 16.13
C ALA A 386 0.11 -9.07 16.62
N LYS A 387 -0.87 -9.95 16.86
CA LYS A 387 -0.61 -11.36 17.21
C LYS A 387 0.16 -12.10 16.12
N LEU A 388 -0.25 -11.93 14.87
CA LEU A 388 0.42 -12.56 13.72
C LEU A 388 1.88 -12.11 13.60
N LEU A 389 2.17 -10.82 13.77
CA LEU A 389 3.54 -10.31 13.71
C LEU A 389 4.40 -10.82 14.88
N ILE A 390 3.83 -10.93 16.09
CA ILE A 390 4.51 -11.54 17.24
C ILE A 390 4.83 -13.02 16.93
N GLY A 391 3.85 -13.78 16.43
CA GLY A 391 4.01 -15.18 16.05
C GLY A 391 5.01 -15.41 14.92
N LEU A 392 5.07 -14.50 13.95
CA LEU A 392 6.02 -14.51 12.85
C LEU A 392 7.48 -14.42 13.33
N GLN A 393 7.73 -13.74 14.46
CA GLN A 393 9.04 -13.65 15.11
C GLN A 393 9.33 -14.84 16.05
N GLY A 394 8.44 -15.84 16.12
CA GLY A 394 8.61 -17.04 16.93
C GLY A 394 8.23 -16.88 18.40
N TYR A 395 7.53 -15.79 18.74
CA TYR A 395 7.02 -15.52 20.09
C TYR A 395 5.56 -15.93 20.23
N GLU A 396 5.14 -16.29 21.45
CA GLU A 396 3.75 -16.57 21.81
C GLU A 396 3.05 -15.26 22.26
N PRO A 397 2.05 -14.75 21.50
CA PRO A 397 1.31 -13.55 21.88
C PRO A 397 0.65 -13.68 23.24
N GLU A 398 0.62 -12.59 24.00
CA GLU A 398 0.11 -12.51 25.38
C GLU A 398 0.88 -13.35 26.41
N LYS A 399 1.93 -14.08 26.03
CA LYS A 399 2.82 -14.80 26.95
C LYS A 399 4.23 -14.25 26.91
N ASP A 400 4.86 -14.28 25.75
CA ASP A 400 6.21 -13.75 25.54
C ASP A 400 6.16 -12.23 25.31
N ILE A 401 5.20 -11.77 24.51
CA ILE A 401 5.00 -10.34 24.21
C ILE A 401 3.53 -9.98 24.43
N LYS A 402 3.28 -9.01 25.32
CA LYS A 402 1.94 -8.49 25.63
C LYS A 402 1.46 -7.50 24.57
N ILE A 403 0.14 -7.43 24.36
CA ILE A 403 -0.48 -6.38 23.56
C ILE A 403 -1.23 -5.44 24.50
N LYS A 404 -0.83 -4.16 24.54
CA LYS A 404 -1.45 -3.13 25.38
C LYS A 404 -2.46 -2.33 24.57
N ILE A 405 -3.70 -2.26 25.06
CA ILE A 405 -4.71 -1.37 24.50
C ILE A 405 -4.48 0.05 25.03
N ILE A 406 -4.27 1.01 24.13
CA ILE A 406 -3.90 2.39 24.48
C ILE A 406 -5.03 3.42 24.30
N GLY A 407 -6.20 2.99 23.82
CA GLY A 407 -7.32 3.86 23.50
C GLY A 407 -7.26 4.42 22.08
N LEU A 408 -8.42 4.80 21.55
CA LEU A 408 -8.53 5.48 20.25
C LEU A 408 -7.95 6.89 20.35
N ARG A 409 -7.23 7.30 19.30
CA ARG A 409 -6.70 8.65 19.19
C ARG A 409 -7.78 9.61 18.69
N PRO A 410 -7.68 10.93 18.98
CA PRO A 410 -8.58 11.91 18.40
C PRO A 410 -8.67 11.78 16.87
N GLY A 411 -9.88 11.72 16.34
CA GLY A 411 -10.14 11.63 14.90
C GLY A 411 -10.05 10.22 14.30
N GLU A 412 -9.65 9.21 15.08
CA GLU A 412 -9.48 7.83 14.63
C GLU A 412 -10.81 7.07 14.60
N LYS A 413 -11.13 6.44 13.47
CA LYS A 413 -12.31 5.57 13.34
C LYS A 413 -12.02 4.16 13.83
N LEU A 414 -13.04 3.52 14.42
CA LEU A 414 -12.97 2.09 14.76
C LEU A 414 -13.03 1.21 13.49
N TYR A 415 -13.85 1.60 12.53
CA TYR A 415 -14.03 0.95 11.23
C TYR A 415 -13.89 2.01 10.13
N GLU A 416 -13.05 1.74 9.13
CA GLU A 416 -12.99 2.59 7.94
C GLU A 416 -14.09 2.19 6.95
N GLU A 417 -14.56 3.15 6.17
CA GLU A 417 -15.56 2.97 5.12
C GLU A 417 -14.89 3.29 3.78
N VAL A 418 -15.13 2.49 2.75
CA VAL A 418 -14.58 2.77 1.41
C VAL A 418 -15.57 3.59 0.55
N LEU A 419 -16.85 3.60 0.93
CA LEU A 419 -17.95 4.30 0.25
C LEU A 419 -18.88 4.96 1.25
N MET A 420 -19.49 6.10 0.89
CA MET A 420 -20.59 6.67 1.67
C MET A 420 -21.89 5.90 1.40
N SER A 421 -22.85 5.93 2.32
CA SER A 421 -24.17 5.30 2.15
C SER A 421 -24.97 5.84 0.96
N GLU A 422 -24.64 7.04 0.51
CA GLU A 422 -25.28 7.75 -0.62
C GLU A 422 -24.51 7.54 -1.94
N GLU A 423 -23.31 6.95 -1.90
CA GLU A 423 -22.49 6.70 -3.09
C GLU A 423 -22.85 5.31 -3.65
N GLU A 424 -23.44 5.30 -4.85
CA GLU A 424 -23.59 4.06 -5.62
C GLU A 424 -22.30 3.75 -6.37
N THR A 425 -22.07 2.47 -6.69
CA THR A 425 -20.94 2.07 -7.53
C THR A 425 -21.38 1.24 -8.72
N SER A 426 -20.70 1.44 -9.84
CA SER A 426 -20.78 0.57 -11.01
C SER A 426 -19.48 -0.21 -11.16
N SER A 427 -19.57 -1.43 -11.68
CA SER A 427 -18.40 -2.21 -12.07
C SER A 427 -17.62 -1.52 -13.19
N THR A 428 -16.33 -1.82 -13.26
CA THR A 428 -15.46 -1.48 -14.40
C THR A 428 -14.97 -2.78 -15.06
N PRO A 429 -14.30 -2.72 -16.23
CA PRO A 429 -13.66 -3.89 -16.81
C PRO A 429 -12.64 -4.58 -15.87
N VAL A 430 -12.05 -3.81 -14.94
CA VAL A 430 -11.11 -4.33 -13.94
C VAL A 430 -11.86 -4.64 -12.65
N LYS A 431 -11.96 -5.92 -12.29
CA LYS A 431 -12.78 -6.42 -11.17
C LYS A 431 -12.52 -5.73 -9.81
N LYS A 432 -11.29 -5.27 -9.57
CA LYS A 432 -10.89 -4.60 -8.32
C LYS A 432 -11.07 -3.08 -8.34
N ILE A 433 -11.70 -2.54 -9.38
CA ILE A 433 -11.91 -1.10 -9.54
C ILE A 433 -13.40 -0.88 -9.74
N PHE A 434 -13.98 -0.07 -8.87
CA PHE A 434 -15.35 0.40 -8.97
C PHE A 434 -15.35 1.88 -9.32
N ARG A 435 -16.36 2.32 -10.08
CA ARG A 435 -16.59 3.74 -10.36
C ARG A 435 -17.78 4.21 -9.55
N THR A 436 -17.64 5.30 -8.80
CA THR A 436 -18.75 5.88 -8.04
C THR A 436 -19.71 6.60 -8.97
N GLN A 437 -21.00 6.51 -8.69
CA GLN A 437 -22.09 7.18 -9.40
C GLN A 437 -22.69 8.26 -8.49
N ASN A 438 -23.09 9.40 -9.07
CA ASN A 438 -23.79 10.49 -8.38
C ASN A 438 -23.12 11.00 -7.08
N TYR A 439 -21.78 10.91 -6.99
CA TYR A 439 -21.03 10.97 -5.73
C TYR A 439 -20.81 12.38 -5.14
N MET A 440 -21.26 13.44 -5.83
CA MET A 440 -20.97 14.83 -5.47
C MET A 440 -22.17 15.77 -5.73
N ASN A 441 -23.32 15.49 -5.13
CA ASN A 441 -24.41 16.46 -5.07
C ASN A 441 -24.21 17.42 -3.88
N PHE A 442 -23.73 18.64 -4.14
CA PHE A 442 -23.57 19.69 -3.13
C PHE A 442 -23.64 21.08 -3.76
N ASP A 443 -23.88 22.12 -2.93
CA ASP A 443 -23.84 23.51 -3.38
C ASP A 443 -22.40 23.94 -3.67
N LYS A 444 -22.06 23.98 -4.97
CA LYS A 444 -20.72 24.32 -5.48
C LYS A 444 -20.37 25.78 -5.22
N LEU A 445 -21.35 26.69 -5.29
CA LEU A 445 -21.13 28.11 -5.05
C LEU A 445 -20.83 28.35 -3.57
N ALA A 446 -21.64 27.78 -2.68
CA ALA A 446 -21.39 27.85 -1.24
C ALA A 446 -20.06 27.20 -0.86
N PHE A 447 -19.70 26.07 -1.48
CA PHE A 447 -18.40 25.44 -1.24
C PHE A 447 -17.24 26.35 -1.65
N MET A 448 -17.26 26.93 -2.85
CA MET A 448 -16.20 27.82 -3.33
C MET A 448 -16.08 29.10 -2.51
N LEU A 449 -17.21 29.68 -2.07
CA LEU A 449 -17.21 30.83 -1.17
C LEU A 449 -16.55 30.47 0.18
N ASN A 450 -16.95 29.35 0.77
CA ASN A 450 -16.35 28.88 2.03
C ASN A 450 -14.87 28.52 1.87
N LEU A 451 -14.46 28.00 0.72
CA LEU A 451 -13.06 27.73 0.41
C LEU A 451 -12.25 29.03 0.36
N ASN A 452 -12.75 30.08 -0.30
CA ASN A 452 -12.06 31.37 -0.35
C ASN A 452 -11.93 31.98 1.05
N LEU A 453 -13.02 31.99 1.83
CA LEU A 453 -12.99 32.45 3.23
C LEU A 453 -12.02 31.63 4.10
N LEU A 454 -11.91 30.32 3.85
CA LEU A 454 -10.95 29.46 4.54
C LEU A 454 -9.52 29.84 4.16
N VAL A 455 -9.24 30.09 2.88
CA VAL A 455 -7.92 30.50 2.40
C VAL A 455 -7.53 31.87 2.96
N GLU A 456 -8.42 32.86 2.92
CA GLU A 456 -8.20 34.19 3.51
C GLU A 456 -7.90 34.08 5.01
N SER A 457 -8.61 33.20 5.71
CA SER A 457 -8.34 33.01 7.13
C SER A 457 -6.90 32.55 7.38
N LEU A 458 -6.31 31.70 6.54
CA LEU A 458 -4.94 31.20 6.75
C LEU A 458 -3.85 32.27 6.74
N GLU A 459 -4.15 33.51 6.32
CA GLU A 459 -3.23 34.66 6.33
C GLU A 459 -3.17 35.35 7.70
N ASP A 460 -4.09 35.06 8.62
CA ASP A 460 -4.11 35.59 9.99
C ASP A 460 -3.29 34.68 10.93
N GLU A 461 -2.07 35.13 11.27
CA GLU A 461 -1.10 34.40 12.10
C GLU A 461 -1.60 34.06 13.52
N GLY A 462 -2.71 34.65 13.98
CA GLY A 462 -3.29 34.44 15.30
C GLY A 462 -4.38 33.36 15.39
N LEU A 463 -4.67 32.64 14.31
CA LEU A 463 -5.86 31.79 14.28
C LEU A 463 -5.81 30.58 15.22
N ASN A 464 -6.87 30.46 16.00
CA ASN A 464 -7.16 29.29 16.82
C ASN A 464 -7.48 28.06 15.92
N THR A 465 -6.78 26.95 16.13
CA THR A 465 -7.07 25.61 15.56
C THR A 465 -8.56 25.28 15.52
N GLN A 466 -9.32 25.68 16.54
CA GLN A 466 -10.76 25.45 16.61
C GLN A 466 -11.55 26.21 15.54
N PHE A 467 -11.11 27.42 15.18
CA PHE A 467 -11.74 28.21 14.12
C PHE A 467 -11.60 27.52 12.76
N LEU A 468 -10.39 27.05 12.43
CA LEU A 468 -10.14 26.31 11.19
C LEU A 468 -10.94 25.00 11.14
N LYS A 469 -11.02 24.27 12.26
CA LYS A 469 -11.86 23.07 12.40
C LYS A 469 -13.34 23.38 12.13
N ASN A 470 -13.86 24.47 12.70
CA ASN A 470 -15.26 24.89 12.51
C ASN A 470 -15.54 25.32 11.06
N ARG A 471 -14.63 26.07 10.43
CA ARG A 471 -14.74 26.45 9.01
C ARG A 471 -14.72 25.23 8.09
N LEU A 472 -13.82 24.29 8.35
CA LEU A 472 -13.74 23.04 7.59
C LEU A 472 -15.02 22.20 7.76
N LYS A 473 -15.61 22.17 8.96
CA LYS A 473 -16.90 21.52 9.24
C LYS A 473 -18.06 22.17 8.48
N ASN A 474 -18.10 23.49 8.38
CA ASN A 474 -19.12 24.19 7.59
C ASN A 474 -18.97 23.93 6.09
N MET A 475 -17.73 23.79 5.60
CA MET A 475 -17.44 23.52 4.19
C MET A 475 -17.71 22.05 3.80
N ILE A 476 -17.50 21.11 4.72
CA ILE A 476 -17.65 19.67 4.52
C ILE A 476 -18.74 19.15 5.46
N SER A 477 -20.00 19.15 5.01
CA SER A 477 -21.16 18.73 5.82
C SER A 477 -21.06 17.31 6.39
N THR A 478 -20.34 16.41 5.70
CA THR A 478 -20.09 15.03 6.17
C THR A 478 -18.96 14.92 7.18
N TYR A 479 -18.23 16.00 7.46
CA TYR A 479 -17.17 16.03 8.46
C TYR A 479 -17.76 16.08 9.87
N LYS A 480 -17.62 14.97 10.59
CA LYS A 480 -18.05 14.82 11.97
C LYS A 480 -16.81 14.65 12.86
N PRO A 481 -16.15 15.75 13.28
CA PRO A 481 -14.98 15.66 14.14
C PRO A 481 -15.33 14.91 15.43
N THR A 482 -14.59 13.85 15.73
CA THR A 482 -14.69 13.17 17.03
C THR A 482 -13.87 13.98 18.03
N SER A 483 -14.55 14.74 18.89
CA SER A 483 -13.92 15.34 20.08
C SER A 483 -13.68 14.25 21.11
N ASN A 484 -12.43 14.12 21.58
CA ASN A 484 -12.19 13.46 22.86
C ASN A 484 -12.70 14.43 23.94
N ASN A 485 -13.68 13.98 24.72
CA ASN A 485 -13.96 14.57 26.03
C ASN A 485 -12.76 14.37 26.96
#